data_AF-A0A7V3UAG2-F1
#
_entry.id   AF-A0A7V3UAG2-F1
#
_cell.length_a   1.000
_cell.length_b   1.000
_cell.length_c   1.000
_cell.angle_alpha   90.00
_cell.angle_beta   90.00
_cell.angle_gamma   90.00
#
_symmetry.space_group_name_H-M   'P 1'
#
loop_
_entity.id
_entity.type
_entity.pdbx_description
1 polymer ?
#
loop_
_entity_poly.entity_id
_entity_poly.type
_entity_poly.pdbx_seq_one_letter_code
_entity_poly.pdbx_strand_id
1 'polypeptide(L)'
;MKLALDNKDLADDFFEGCRLLGIMSELKDYRFCREVNMAIGADFRVNNEIEIQLTRKKRNYFFSVYEYCEPVSSLEHYIYNNQFDGEYLLPEFRHLDFLWLMKGDLITDEAVQQKAESIRAINGVRLVVELTNEKIRNKEHLIF
;
A
#
# COMPACT_ATOMS: atom_id res chain seq x y z
N MET A 1 5.86 22.91 23.23
CA MET A 1 5.75 22.45 21.84
C MET A 1 6.80 21.37 21.62
N LYS A 2 6.44 20.09 21.62
CA LYS A 2 7.40 18.97 21.48
C LYS A 2 6.69 17.65 21.10
N LEU A 3 5.86 17.66 20.06
CA LEU A 3 5.12 16.47 19.60
C LEU A 3 5.28 16.19 18.09
N ALA A 4 5.93 17.11 17.34
CA ALA A 4 6.09 16.96 15.89
C ALA A 4 7.43 16.35 15.46
N LEU A 5 8.40 16.21 16.40
CA LEU A 5 9.66 15.52 16.09
C LEU A 5 9.49 13.99 16.12
N ASP A 6 8.78 13.45 17.12
CA ASP A 6 8.63 11.99 17.27
C ASP A 6 7.96 11.31 16.08
N ASN A 7 6.92 11.90 15.49
CA ASN A 7 6.14 11.21 14.44
C ASN A 7 6.90 11.01 13.12
N LYS A 8 7.83 11.90 12.79
CA LYS A 8 8.63 11.75 11.57
C LYS A 8 9.69 10.67 11.72
N ASP A 9 10.37 10.67 12.86
CA ASP A 9 11.41 9.69 13.16
C ASP A 9 10.78 8.29 13.29
N LEU A 10 9.61 8.17 13.95
CA LEU A 10 8.84 6.92 14.02
C LEU A 10 8.35 6.43 12.65
N ALA A 11 7.95 7.34 11.77
CA ALA A 11 7.56 6.98 10.41
C ALA A 11 8.77 6.48 9.62
N ASP A 12 9.90 7.17 9.69
CA ASP A 12 11.10 6.76 8.98
C ASP A 12 11.62 5.40 9.48
N ASP A 13 11.57 5.13 10.79
CA ASP A 13 11.86 3.82 11.38
C ASP A 13 10.88 2.74 10.88
N PHE A 14 9.57 3.04 10.81
CA PHE A 14 8.57 2.09 10.30
C PHE A 14 8.81 1.73 8.82
N PHE A 15 9.23 2.70 8.01
CA PHE A 15 9.51 2.50 6.58
C PHE A 15 10.92 1.98 6.30
N GLU A 16 11.77 1.82 7.31
CA GLU A 16 13.10 1.25 7.14
C GLU A 16 12.99 -0.18 6.61
N GLY A 17 13.68 -0.48 5.51
CA GLY A 17 13.61 -1.78 4.84
C GLY A 17 12.29 -2.08 4.11
N CYS A 18 11.29 -1.20 4.18
CA CYS A 18 10.03 -1.38 3.45
C CYS A 18 10.19 -1.16 1.95
N ARG A 19 9.40 -1.90 1.16
CA ARG A 19 9.27 -1.71 -0.28
C ARG A 19 7.83 -1.36 -0.63
N LEU A 20 7.64 -0.35 -1.48
CA LEU A 20 6.32 0.14 -1.87
C LEU A 20 6.15 0.08 -3.39
N LEU A 21 5.08 -0.56 -3.85
CA LEU A 21 4.64 -0.53 -5.25
C LEU A 21 3.39 0.34 -5.40
N GLY A 22 3.41 1.18 -6.42
CA GLY A 22 2.30 1.98 -6.88
C GLY A 22 1.64 1.35 -8.10
N ILE A 23 0.31 1.21 -8.07
CA ILE A 23 -0.43 0.43 -9.07
C ILE A 23 -1.58 1.27 -9.63
N MET A 24 -1.67 1.34 -10.96
CA MET A 24 -2.82 1.92 -11.67
C MET A 24 -3.64 0.80 -12.29
N SER A 25 -4.92 0.73 -11.97
CA SER A 25 -5.83 -0.30 -12.45
C SER A 25 -7.25 0.22 -12.63
N GLU A 26 -7.92 -0.29 -13.65
CA GLU A 26 -9.37 -0.04 -13.86
C GLU A 26 -10.26 -0.97 -13.03
N LEU A 27 -9.65 -1.93 -12.31
CA LEU A 27 -10.38 -2.91 -11.52
C LEU A 27 -10.88 -2.29 -10.21
N LYS A 28 -12.08 -2.69 -9.79
CA LYS A 28 -12.56 -2.43 -8.43
C LYS A 28 -11.70 -3.20 -7.43
N ASP A 29 -11.48 -2.62 -6.26
CA ASP A 29 -10.74 -3.15 -5.12
C ASP A 29 -10.90 -4.66 -4.87
N TYR A 30 -12.13 -5.18 -4.74
CA TYR A 30 -12.36 -6.60 -4.48
C TYR A 30 -11.92 -7.50 -5.66
N ARG A 31 -12.05 -7.02 -6.90
CA ARG A 31 -11.59 -7.75 -8.08
C ARG A 31 -10.09 -7.72 -8.16
N PHE A 32 -9.50 -6.54 -7.99
CA PHE A 32 -8.06 -6.35 -7.98
C PHE A 32 -7.39 -7.30 -6.99
N CYS A 33 -7.81 -7.29 -5.73
CA CYS A 33 -7.22 -8.15 -4.69
C CYS A 33 -7.36 -9.64 -5.02
N ARG A 34 -8.50 -10.07 -5.59
CA ARG A 34 -8.67 -11.46 -6.02
C ARG A 34 -7.72 -11.83 -7.16
N GLU A 35 -7.56 -10.98 -8.17
CA GLU A 35 -6.63 -11.23 -9.27
C GLU A 35 -5.17 -11.24 -8.76
N VAL A 36 -4.83 -10.36 -7.80
CA VAL A 36 -3.52 -10.39 -7.14
C VAL A 36 -3.30 -11.72 -6.43
N ASN A 37 -4.26 -12.18 -5.62
CA ASN A 37 -4.19 -13.48 -4.93
C ASN A 37 -3.88 -14.63 -5.90
N MET A 38 -4.55 -14.65 -7.06
CA MET A 38 -4.32 -15.66 -8.10
C MET A 38 -2.95 -15.52 -8.77
N ALA A 39 -2.48 -14.29 -9.02
CA ALA A 39 -1.24 -14.03 -9.74
C ALA A 39 0.01 -14.41 -8.94
N ILE A 40 0.01 -14.19 -7.62
CA ILE A 40 1.19 -14.42 -6.77
C ILE A 40 1.02 -15.56 -5.76
N GLY A 41 -0.14 -16.23 -5.74
CA GLY A 41 -0.42 -17.30 -4.78
C GLY A 41 -0.55 -16.81 -3.33
N ALA A 42 -1.14 -15.62 -3.14
CA ALA A 42 -1.38 -15.02 -1.82
C ALA A 42 -2.86 -15.08 -1.41
N ASP A 43 -3.16 -14.67 -0.19
CA ASP A 43 -4.52 -14.57 0.35
C ASP A 43 -4.76 -13.22 1.04
N PHE A 44 -4.70 -12.13 0.26
CA PHE A 44 -5.08 -10.80 0.70
C PHE A 44 -6.55 -10.75 1.12
N ARG A 45 -6.78 -10.29 2.35
CA ARG A 45 -8.12 -10.11 2.92
C ARG A 45 -8.26 -8.70 3.47
N VAL A 46 -9.45 -8.12 3.31
CA VAL A 46 -9.74 -6.81 3.91
C VAL A 46 -9.63 -6.91 5.43
N ASN A 47 -8.85 -6.01 6.02
CA ASN A 47 -8.70 -5.90 7.45
C ASN A 47 -9.23 -4.53 7.90
N ASN A 48 -10.42 -4.55 8.52
CA ASN A 48 -11.09 -3.34 8.99
C ASN A 48 -10.44 -2.76 10.26
N GLU A 49 -9.60 -3.52 10.97
CA GLU A 49 -8.91 -3.02 12.18
C GLU A 49 -7.80 -2.03 11.84
N ILE A 50 -7.22 -2.17 10.64
CA ILE A 50 -6.14 -1.31 10.13
C ILE A 50 -6.63 -0.40 9.00
N GLU A 51 -7.95 -0.20 8.88
CA GLU A 51 -8.54 0.75 7.95
C GLU A 51 -8.05 2.17 8.28
N ILE A 52 -7.59 2.90 7.26
CA ILE A 52 -7.09 4.25 7.47
C ILE A 52 -8.24 5.25 7.45
N GLN A 53 -8.44 5.95 8.58
CA GLN A 53 -9.40 7.02 8.69
C GLN A 53 -8.72 8.39 8.61
N LEU A 54 -9.08 9.20 7.60
CA LEU A 54 -8.65 10.60 7.49
C LEU A 54 -9.83 11.55 7.68
N THR A 55 -9.63 12.62 8.45
CA THR A 55 -10.64 13.68 8.60
C THR A 55 -10.21 14.92 7.82
N ARG A 56 -10.98 15.30 6.79
CA ARG A 56 -10.76 16.54 6.02
C ARG A 56 -12.04 17.35 5.94
N LYS A 57 -11.95 18.66 6.19
CA LYS A 57 -13.08 19.60 6.09
C LYS A 57 -14.35 19.11 6.82
N LYS A 58 -14.20 18.55 8.03
CA LYS A 58 -15.28 17.97 8.86
C LYS A 58 -15.97 16.72 8.28
N ARG A 59 -15.33 16.06 7.32
CA ARG A 59 -15.79 14.79 6.76
C ARG A 59 -14.74 13.71 7.02
N ASN A 60 -15.21 12.50 7.32
CA ASN A 60 -14.38 11.33 7.50
C ASN A 60 -14.30 10.54 6.19
N TYR A 61 -13.10 10.10 5.85
CA TYR A 61 -12.78 9.28 4.69
C TYR A 61 -12.13 8.00 5.19
N PHE A 62 -12.48 6.88 4.57
CA PHE A 62 -12.11 5.54 5.01
C PHE A 62 -11.42 4.82 3.86
N PHE A 63 -10.14 4.50 4.03
CA PHE A 63 -9.36 3.83 3.00
C PHE A 63 -9.13 2.39 3.42
N SER A 64 -9.77 1.47 2.69
CA SER A 64 -9.67 0.05 2.97
C SER A 64 -8.26 -0.47 2.76
N VAL A 65 -7.82 -1.34 3.67
CA VAL A 65 -6.52 -2.01 3.63
C VAL A 65 -6.74 -3.51 3.57
N TYR A 66 -6.04 -4.16 2.64
CA TYR A 66 -6.02 -5.61 2.51
C TYR A 66 -4.68 -6.13 3.00
N GLU A 67 -4.69 -7.14 3.84
CA GLU A 67 -3.49 -7.69 4.49
C GLU A 67 -3.26 -9.14 4.06
N TYR A 68 -1.99 -9.50 3.95
CA TYR A 68 -1.52 -10.88 3.85
C TYR A 68 -0.17 -11.02 4.56
N CYS A 69 -0.09 -11.92 5.53
CA CYS A 69 1.16 -12.28 6.20
C CYS A 69 1.69 -13.57 5.59
N GLU A 70 2.94 -13.60 5.14
CA GLU A 70 3.55 -14.83 4.62
C GLU A 70 3.66 -15.89 5.74
N PRO A 71 3.30 -17.17 5.50
CA PRO A 71 3.34 -18.19 6.56
C PRO A 71 4.74 -18.59 7.04
N VAL A 72 5.77 -18.35 6.22
CA VAL A 72 7.13 -18.89 6.41
C VAL A 72 8.13 -17.80 6.80
N SER A 73 7.87 -16.56 6.44
CA SER A 73 8.72 -15.39 6.71
C SER A 73 7.98 -14.41 7.62
N SER A 74 8.69 -13.40 8.12
CA SER A 74 8.06 -12.26 8.80
C SER A 74 7.58 -11.20 7.80
N LEU A 75 7.50 -11.52 6.50
CA LEU A 75 7.11 -10.59 5.47
C LEU A 75 5.60 -10.39 5.48
N GLU A 76 5.20 -9.15 5.73
CA GLU A 76 3.82 -8.69 5.74
C GLU A 76 3.55 -7.83 4.51
N HIS A 77 2.37 -8.02 3.93
CA HIS A 77 1.91 -7.34 2.74
C HIS A 77 0.62 -6.58 3.00
N TYR A 78 0.60 -5.30 2.60
CA TYR A 78 -0.56 -4.43 2.73
C TYR A 78 -0.91 -3.77 1.41
N ILE A 79 -2.14 -3.94 0.93
CA ILE A 79 -2.67 -3.23 -0.23
C ILE A 79 -3.66 -2.18 0.26
N TYR A 80 -3.31 -0.92 0.08
CA TYR A 80 -4.16 0.22 0.40
C TYR A 80 -4.94 0.63 -0.85
N ASN A 81 -6.24 0.87 -0.67
CA ASN A 81 -7.01 1.62 -1.66
C ASN A 81 -6.64 3.10 -1.53
N ASN A 82 -6.11 3.71 -2.60
CA ASN A 82 -5.64 5.09 -2.56
C ASN A 82 -6.79 6.11 -2.72
N GLN A 83 -8.03 5.67 -2.96
CA GLN A 83 -9.16 6.56 -3.22
C GLN A 83 -10.39 6.24 -2.36
N PHE A 84 -11.01 7.28 -1.80
CA PHE A 84 -12.33 7.20 -1.19
C PHE A 84 -13.12 8.47 -1.45
N ASP A 85 -14.27 8.32 -2.13
CA ASP A 85 -15.21 9.40 -2.45
C ASP A 85 -14.56 10.70 -2.98
N GLY A 86 -13.62 10.54 -3.92
CA GLY A 86 -12.91 11.64 -4.57
C GLY A 86 -11.71 12.21 -3.80
N GLU A 87 -11.48 11.77 -2.55
CA GLU A 87 -10.25 12.05 -1.81
C GLU A 87 -9.23 10.93 -1.96
N TYR A 88 -7.96 11.26 -1.67
CA TYR A 88 -6.83 10.35 -1.84
C TYR A 88 -6.02 10.20 -0.55
N LEU A 89 -5.60 8.95 -0.30
CA LEU A 89 -4.73 8.59 0.82
C LEU A 89 -3.37 9.28 0.66
N LEU A 90 -2.77 9.16 -0.53
CA LEU A 90 -1.57 9.89 -0.96
C LEU A 90 -1.92 10.85 -2.11
N PRO A 91 -2.23 12.12 -1.82
CA PRO A 91 -2.58 13.12 -2.83
C PRO A 91 -1.50 13.34 -3.90
N GLU A 92 -0.22 13.16 -3.56
CA GLU A 92 0.91 13.23 -4.49
C GLU A 92 0.86 12.14 -5.57
N PHE A 93 0.20 11.02 -5.29
CA PHE A 93 0.07 9.87 -6.16
C PHE A 93 -1.39 9.61 -6.57
N ARG A 94 -2.19 10.67 -6.78
CA ARG A 94 -3.60 10.57 -7.21
C ARG A 94 -3.88 9.77 -8.50
N HIS A 95 -2.84 9.45 -9.26
CA HIS A 95 -2.92 8.66 -10.50
C HIS A 95 -2.78 7.16 -10.23
N LEU A 96 -2.43 6.78 -9.00
CA LEU A 96 -2.37 5.39 -8.56
C LEU A 96 -3.66 5.05 -7.83
N ASP A 97 -4.21 3.90 -8.16
CA ASP A 97 -5.46 3.39 -7.58
C ASP A 97 -5.16 2.56 -6.31
N PHE A 98 -4.04 1.83 -6.32
CA PHE A 98 -3.60 0.99 -5.19
C PHE A 98 -2.14 1.23 -4.84
N LEU A 99 -1.82 1.02 -3.56
CA LEU A 99 -0.47 1.04 -3.03
C LEU A 99 -0.21 -0.30 -2.33
N TRP A 100 0.89 -0.97 -2.67
CA TRP A 100 1.26 -2.24 -2.07
C TRP A 100 2.56 -2.11 -1.28
N LEU A 101 2.44 -2.10 0.05
CA LEU A 101 3.54 -2.06 1.01
C LEU A 101 3.96 -3.47 1.39
N MET A 102 5.27 -3.69 1.45
CA MET A 102 5.92 -4.91 1.93
C MET A 102 6.86 -4.54 3.07
N LYS A 103 6.71 -5.18 4.23
CA LYS A 103 7.49 -4.87 5.44
C LYS A 103 7.81 -6.13 6.26
N GLY A 104 8.80 -6.05 7.15
CA GLY A 104 9.07 -7.09 8.16
C GLY A 104 10.17 -8.10 7.81
N ASP A 105 10.62 -8.16 6.55
CA ASP A 105 11.77 -8.95 6.15
C ASP A 105 12.54 -8.27 4.99
N LEU A 106 13.78 -8.70 4.73
CA LEU A 106 14.59 -8.22 3.62
C LEU A 106 13.98 -8.67 2.28
N ILE A 107 13.52 -7.71 1.49
CA ILE A 107 13.01 -7.97 0.14
C ILE A 107 14.07 -7.60 -0.90
N THR A 108 14.55 -8.58 -1.65
CA THR A 108 15.50 -8.34 -2.73
C THR A 108 14.84 -7.62 -3.92
N ASP A 109 15.63 -6.90 -4.70
CA ASP A 109 15.15 -6.20 -5.90
C ASP A 109 14.53 -7.16 -6.91
N GLU A 110 15.09 -8.36 -7.04
CA GLU A 110 14.56 -9.41 -7.92
C GLU A 110 13.17 -9.86 -7.47
N ALA A 111 12.96 -10.03 -6.17
CA ALA A 111 11.67 -10.44 -5.62
C ALA A 111 10.61 -9.35 -5.82
N VAL A 112 10.97 -8.07 -5.64
CA VAL A 112 10.07 -6.94 -5.94
C VAL A 112 9.73 -6.90 -7.42
N GLN A 113 10.71 -7.07 -8.30
CA GLN A 113 10.50 -7.03 -9.75
C GLN A 113 9.62 -8.20 -10.23
N GLN A 114 9.82 -9.41 -9.71
CA GLN A 114 8.97 -10.57 -10.02
C GLN A 114 7.52 -10.36 -9.59
N LYS A 115 7.31 -9.83 -8.37
CA LYS A 115 5.97 -9.45 -7.89
C LYS A 115 5.37 -8.39 -8.81
N ALA A 116 6.11 -7.33 -9.14
CA ALA A 116 5.64 -6.27 -10.03
C ALA A 116 5.26 -6.79 -11.42
N GLU A 117 6.04 -7.69 -12.01
CA GLU A 117 5.76 -8.32 -13.30
C GLU A 117 4.49 -9.18 -13.26
N SER A 118 4.30 -9.94 -12.19
CA SER A 118 3.09 -10.74 -11.97
C SER A 118 1.84 -9.86 -11.92
N ILE A 119 1.91 -8.71 -11.24
CA ILE A 119 0.80 -7.74 -11.20
C ILE A 119 0.57 -7.07 -12.56
N ARG A 120 1.64 -6.71 -13.30
CA ARG A 120 1.51 -6.12 -14.65
C ARG A 120 0.81 -7.05 -15.63
N ALA A 121 0.88 -8.37 -15.43
CA ALA A 121 0.22 -9.36 -16.28
C ALA A 121 -1.30 -9.46 -16.03
N ILE A 122 -1.82 -8.89 -14.93
CA ILE A 122 -3.24 -8.91 -14.62
C ILE A 122 -4.01 -8.02 -15.60
N ASN A 123 -5.06 -8.57 -16.22
CA ASN A 123 -5.91 -7.81 -17.12
C ASN A 123 -6.62 -6.67 -16.37
N GLY A 124 -6.47 -5.45 -16.86
CA GLY A 124 -7.00 -4.23 -16.23
C GLY A 124 -5.98 -3.51 -15.34
N VAL A 125 -4.79 -4.07 -15.10
CA VAL A 125 -3.64 -3.30 -14.59
C VAL A 125 -2.98 -2.57 -15.76
N ARG A 126 -2.79 -1.26 -15.60
CA ARG A 126 -2.18 -0.40 -16.62
C ARG A 126 -0.72 -0.07 -16.32
N LEU A 127 -0.39 0.06 -15.04
CA LEU A 127 0.94 0.48 -14.59
C LEU A 127 1.26 -0.13 -13.23
N VAL A 128 2.52 -0.55 -13.07
CA VAL A 128 3.12 -0.87 -11.77
C VAL A 128 4.46 -0.16 -11.70
N VAL A 129 4.65 0.69 -10.70
CA VAL A 129 5.87 1.46 -10.45
C VAL A 129 6.36 1.21 -9.04
N GLU A 130 7.66 1.13 -8.85
CA GLU A 130 8.22 1.16 -7.51
C GLU A 130 8.31 2.60 -6.99
N LEU A 131 7.84 2.79 -5.76
CA LEU A 131 7.87 4.07 -5.07
C LEU A 131 9.01 4.04 -4.04
N THR A 132 9.98 4.93 -4.21
CA THR A 132 11.03 5.10 -3.20
C THR A 132 10.49 5.90 -2.02
N ASN A 133 10.86 5.49 -0.80
CA ASN A 133 10.39 6.11 0.45
C ASN A 133 10.55 7.64 0.46
N GLU A 134 11.63 8.17 -0.14
CA GLU A 134 11.90 9.62 -0.25
C GLU A 134 10.83 10.41 -1.01
N LYS A 135 10.07 9.75 -1.90
CA LYS A 135 9.04 10.41 -2.72
C LYS A 135 7.70 10.52 -2.02
N ILE A 136 7.48 9.77 -0.94
CA ILE A 136 6.23 9.76 -0.18
C ILE A 136 6.29 10.89 0.83
N ARG A 137 5.44 11.90 0.65
CA ARG A 137 5.39 13.05 1.56
C ARG A 137 4.48 12.78 2.74
N ASN A 138 3.41 12.00 2.53
CA ASN A 138 2.42 11.70 3.55
C ASN A 138 2.54 10.26 4.08
N LYS A 139 3.76 9.82 4.41
CA LYS A 139 4.05 8.48 4.95
C LYS A 139 3.22 8.15 6.19
N GLU A 140 2.93 9.16 6.99
CA GLU A 140 2.15 9.08 8.22
C GLU A 140 0.75 8.46 7.99
N HIS A 141 0.20 8.62 6.78
CA HIS A 141 -1.12 8.06 6.43
C HIS A 141 -1.10 6.54 6.19
N LEU A 142 0.08 5.95 6.03
CA LEU A 142 0.23 4.51 5.79
C LEU A 142 0.47 3.74 7.10
N ILE A 143 0.61 4.45 8.22
CA ILE A 143 0.80 3.89 9.56
C ILE A 143 -0.58 3.71 10.21
N PHE A 144 -0.76 2.59 10.89
CA PHE A 144 -1.98 2.19 11.60
C PHE A 144 -1.67 1.79 13.04
#